data_AF-A0A7W1XUC5-F1
#
_entry.id   AF-A0A7W1XUC5-F1
#
_cell.length_a   1.000
_cell.length_b   1.000
_cell.length_c   1.000
_cell.angle_alpha   90.00
_cell.angle_beta   90.00
_cell.angle_gamma   90.00
#
_symmetry.space_group_name_H-M   'P 1'
#
loop_
_entity.id
_entity.type
_entity.pdbx_description
1 polymer ?
#
loop_
_entity_poly.entity_id
_entity_poly.type
_entity_poly.pdbx_seq_one_letter_code
_entity_poly.pdbx_strand_id
1 'polypeptide(L)'
;MRVATWYVNGSKMNMHKDLIQQVNPHILAVQGLTLAGYDNITRMGNFDDWRFSMNLTEKKYTGRDRGVGIFVKYPYTIKNAYLIPNTPFAEKALATEIIDRDTLFLLGTADIPNGEDYRELKAASLLAFTQWMKEKKEYQN
;
A
#
# COMPACT_ATOMS: atom_id res chain seq x y z
N MET A 1 -0.61 -13.75 -12.19
CA MET A 1 -0.30 -12.74 -11.15
C MET A 1 -0.18 -13.39 -9.77
N ARG A 2 0.81 -13.01 -8.96
CA ARG A 2 0.98 -13.43 -7.54
C ARG A 2 1.00 -12.16 -6.71
N VAL A 3 -0.02 -11.99 -5.87
CA VAL A 3 -0.16 -10.82 -5.00
C VAL A 3 0.13 -11.26 -3.58
N ALA A 4 1.00 -10.54 -2.89
CA ALA A 4 1.25 -10.71 -1.46
C ALA A 4 0.86 -9.43 -0.72
N THR A 5 0.32 -9.59 0.48
CA THR A 5 0.12 -8.50 1.42
C THR A 5 0.88 -8.80 2.70
N TRP A 6 1.50 -7.79 3.31
CA TRP A 6 2.32 -7.99 4.49
C TRP A 6 2.34 -6.78 5.40
N TYR A 7 1.95 -6.97 6.66
CA TYR A 7 2.16 -5.97 7.69
C TYR A 7 3.60 -6.08 8.22
N VAL A 8 4.43 -5.09 7.96
CA VAL A 8 5.76 -4.96 8.56
C VAL A 8 5.65 -3.98 9.71
N ASN A 9 5.89 -4.44 10.94
CA ASN A 9 6.10 -3.51 12.03
C ASN A 9 7.42 -2.77 11.74
N GLY A 10 7.36 -1.52 11.27
CA GLY A 10 8.46 -0.84 10.55
C GLY A 10 9.87 -0.85 11.15
N SER A 11 10.05 -1.22 12.41
CA SER A 11 11.37 -1.48 13.04
C SER A 11 11.99 -2.85 12.68
N LYS A 12 11.24 -3.75 12.03
CA LYS A 12 11.59 -5.15 11.82
C LYS A 12 11.80 -5.54 10.35
N MET A 13 11.92 -4.56 9.44
CA MET A 13 11.96 -4.80 7.99
C MET A 13 13.03 -5.81 7.56
N ASN A 14 14.23 -5.77 8.17
CA ASN A 14 15.32 -6.69 7.81
C ASN A 14 14.95 -8.17 7.99
N MET A 15 14.12 -8.51 8.98
CA MET A 15 13.67 -9.89 9.21
C MET A 15 12.64 -10.36 8.18
N HIS A 16 12.01 -9.44 7.44
CA HIS A 16 11.00 -9.77 6.44
C HIS A 16 11.58 -9.90 5.02
N LYS A 17 12.83 -9.48 4.80
CA LYS A 17 13.45 -9.45 3.46
C LYS A 17 13.54 -10.84 2.83
N ASP A 18 14.04 -11.81 3.59
CA ASP A 18 14.22 -13.18 3.11
C ASP A 18 12.88 -13.82 2.72
N LEU A 19 11.83 -13.58 3.52
CA LEU A 19 10.48 -14.07 3.22
C LEU A 19 9.92 -13.43 1.95
N ILE A 20 10.07 -12.12 1.77
CA ILE A 20 9.63 -11.43 0.55
C ILE A 20 10.36 -11.99 -0.69
N GLN A 21 11.66 -12.27 -0.56
CA GLN A 21 12.46 -12.89 -1.61
C GLN A 21 12.00 -14.31 -1.93
N GLN A 22 11.73 -15.14 -0.91
CA GLN A 22 11.26 -16.51 -1.08
C GLN A 22 9.87 -16.59 -1.71
N VAL A 23 8.92 -15.78 -1.24
CA VAL A 23 7.56 -15.71 -1.82
C VAL A 23 7.61 -15.22 -3.26
N ASN A 24 8.56 -14.33 -3.56
CA ASN A 24 8.80 -13.76 -4.89
C ASN A 24 7.50 -13.24 -5.55
N PRO A 25 6.74 -12.34 -4.89
CA PRO A 25 5.46 -11.88 -5.42
C PRO A 25 5.65 -10.97 -6.65
N HIS A 26 4.69 -10.96 -7.55
CA HIS A 26 4.66 -9.99 -8.67
C HIS A 26 4.21 -8.61 -8.20
N ILE A 27 3.30 -8.60 -7.21
CA ILE A 27 2.76 -7.39 -6.58
C ILE A 27 2.84 -7.59 -5.07
N LEU A 28 3.43 -6.64 -4.37
CA LEU A 28 3.55 -6.64 -2.91
C LEU A 28 2.87 -5.39 -2.34
N ALA A 29 1.84 -5.59 -1.53
CA ALA A 29 1.26 -4.55 -0.69
C ALA A 29 1.83 -4.65 0.73
N VAL A 30 2.32 -3.55 1.28
CA VAL A 30 2.97 -3.53 2.59
C VAL A 30 2.32 -2.50 3.49
N GLN A 31 2.01 -2.88 4.73
CA GLN A 31 1.47 -2.00 5.77
C GLN A 31 2.46 -1.80 6.92
N GLY A 32 2.29 -0.74 7.72
CA GLY A 32 3.16 -0.44 8.86
C GLY A 32 4.56 0.05 8.48
N LEU A 33 4.73 0.49 7.22
CA LEU A 33 6.02 0.76 6.60
C LEU A 33 6.54 2.16 6.95
N THR A 34 7.75 2.25 7.51
CA THR A 34 8.46 3.53 7.69
C THR A 34 9.15 3.95 6.38
N LEU A 35 9.58 5.21 6.27
CA LEU A 35 10.39 5.67 5.14
C LEU A 35 11.66 4.81 4.94
N ALA A 36 12.37 4.51 6.03
CA ALA A 36 13.53 3.62 5.98
C ALA A 36 13.17 2.19 5.56
N GLY A 37 12.00 1.69 5.96
CA GLY A 37 11.50 0.40 5.52
C GLY A 37 11.19 0.38 4.02
N TYR A 38 10.56 1.45 3.51
CA TYR A 38 10.29 1.63 2.09
C TYR A 38 11.58 1.67 1.27
N ASP A 39 12.55 2.50 1.65
CA ASP A 39 13.88 2.57 1.02
C ASP A 39 14.59 1.21 1.01
N ASN A 40 14.41 0.43 2.06
CA ASN A 40 14.98 -0.91 2.14
C ASN A 40 14.37 -1.87 1.11
N ILE A 41 13.06 -1.81 0.86
CA ILE A 41 12.38 -2.67 -0.13
C ILE A 41 12.78 -2.26 -1.55
N THR A 42 12.79 -0.96 -1.85
CA THR A 42 13.17 -0.46 -3.18
C THR A 42 14.61 -0.82 -3.53
N ARG A 43 15.54 -0.68 -2.58
CA ARG A 43 16.96 -1.06 -2.77
C ARG A 43 17.21 -2.56 -2.91
N MET A 44 16.26 -3.43 -2.58
CA MET A 44 16.41 -4.88 -2.83
C MET A 44 16.48 -5.20 -4.32
N GLY A 45 16.06 -4.28 -5.20
CA GLY A 45 16.11 -4.48 -6.66
C GLY A 45 15.15 -5.53 -7.18
N ASN A 46 14.22 -6.00 -6.35
CA ASN A 46 13.25 -7.03 -6.71
C ASN A 46 12.01 -6.45 -7.39
N PHE A 47 11.75 -5.15 -7.30
CA PHE A 47 10.54 -4.53 -7.84
C PHE A 47 10.96 -3.39 -8.77
N ASP A 48 10.24 -3.25 -9.87
CA ASP A 48 10.56 -2.34 -10.96
C ASP A 48 9.83 -0.99 -10.84
N ASP A 49 8.68 -0.99 -10.16
CA ASP A 49 7.90 0.22 -9.89
C ASP A 49 7.22 0.12 -8.52
N TRP A 50 6.97 1.26 -7.89
CA TRP A 50 6.45 1.30 -6.52
C TRP A 50 5.84 2.65 -6.15
N ARG A 51 4.92 2.63 -5.18
CA ARG A 51 4.28 3.83 -4.60
C ARG A 51 4.20 3.69 -3.09
N PHE A 52 4.32 4.83 -2.41
CA PHE A 52 4.27 4.92 -0.96
C PHE A 52 3.33 6.04 -0.56
N SER A 53 2.40 5.75 0.36
CA SER A 53 1.36 6.70 0.75
C SER A 53 1.95 8.01 1.27
N MET A 54 3.02 7.96 2.05
CA MET A 54 3.62 9.17 2.64
C MET A 54 4.29 10.08 1.59
N ASN A 55 4.57 9.59 0.38
CA ASN A 55 5.09 10.41 -0.73
C ASN A 55 3.96 11.14 -1.49
N LEU A 56 2.70 10.82 -1.22
CA LEU A 56 1.52 11.38 -1.89
C LEU A 56 0.83 12.47 -1.07
N THR A 57 1.42 12.88 0.05
CA THR A 57 0.84 13.83 1.01
C THR A 57 1.82 14.98 1.21
N GLU A 58 1.28 16.18 1.41
CA GLU A 58 2.07 17.38 1.69
C GLU A 58 2.55 17.45 3.15
N LYS A 59 2.09 16.53 4.00
CA LYS A 59 2.43 16.49 5.42
C LYS A 59 3.89 16.10 5.59
N LYS A 60 4.59 16.83 6.47
CA LYS A 60 5.92 16.43 6.91
C LYS A 60 5.80 15.28 7.91
N TYR A 61 6.47 14.18 7.61
CA TYR A 61 6.52 13.00 8.48
C TYR A 61 7.89 12.86 9.13
N THR A 62 7.90 12.30 10.33
CA THR A 62 9.08 11.87 11.06
C THR A 62 9.51 10.47 10.62
N GLY A 63 10.75 10.08 10.92
CA GLY A 63 11.23 8.73 10.62
C GLY A 63 10.51 7.59 11.35
N ARG A 64 9.65 7.90 12.34
CA ARG A 64 8.85 6.92 13.09
C ARG A 64 7.45 6.73 12.53
N ASP A 65 6.99 7.66 11.70
CA ASP A 65 5.68 7.56 11.06
C ASP A 65 5.64 6.40 10.08
N ARG A 66 4.45 5.83 9.92
CA ARG A 66 4.23 4.59 9.19
C ARG A 66 3.12 4.78 8.18
N GLY A 67 3.39 4.45 6.93
CA GLY A 67 2.42 4.42 5.86
C GLY A 67 2.21 3.01 5.31
N VAL A 68 1.73 2.97 4.08
CA VAL A 68 1.51 1.77 3.29
C VAL A 68 2.18 1.93 1.93
N GLY A 69 2.70 0.84 1.37
CA GLY A 69 3.38 0.83 0.09
C GLY A 69 2.85 -0.26 -0.84
N ILE A 70 2.93 -0.02 -2.14
CA ILE A 70 2.65 -1.01 -3.19
C ILE A 70 3.88 -1.08 -4.09
N PHE A 71 4.37 -2.28 -4.36
CA PHE A 71 5.55 -2.56 -5.18
C PHE A 71 5.17 -3.59 -6.25
N VAL A 72 5.62 -3.39 -7.48
CA VAL A 72 5.28 -4.26 -8.61
C VAL A 72 6.52 -4.65 -9.41
N LYS A 73 6.48 -5.85 -10.00
CA LYS A 73 7.49 -6.38 -10.92
C LYS A 73 7.01 -6.30 -12.35
N TYR A 74 7.92 -6.18 -13.31
CA TYR A 74 7.62 -6.41 -14.72
C TYR A 74 6.90 -7.76 -14.92
N PRO A 75 5.87 -7.84 -15.77
CA PRO A 75 5.36 -6.81 -16.69
C PRO A 75 4.37 -5.80 -16.09
N TYR A 76 4.14 -5.81 -14.78
CA TYR A 76 3.20 -4.89 -14.12
C TYR A 76 3.81 -3.49 -13.93
N THR A 77 3.02 -2.45 -14.19
CA THR A 77 3.42 -1.04 -13.96
C THR A 77 2.33 -0.28 -13.22
N ILE A 78 2.70 0.72 -12.40
CA ILE A 78 1.75 1.55 -11.69
C ILE A 78 1.47 2.82 -12.51
N LYS A 79 0.28 2.89 -13.11
CA LYS A 79 -0.17 4.06 -13.89
C LYS A 79 -0.45 5.27 -12.98
N ASN A 80 -1.27 5.05 -11.96
CA ASN A 80 -1.70 6.10 -11.02
C ASN A 80 -1.70 5.58 -9.59
N ALA A 81 -1.59 6.51 -8.63
CA ALA A 81 -1.62 6.22 -7.21
C ALA A 81 -2.44 7.27 -6.47
N TYR A 82 -3.22 6.84 -5.48
CA TYR A 82 -4.17 7.68 -4.77
C TYR A 82 -4.13 7.39 -3.28
N LEU A 83 -4.12 8.45 -2.47
CA LEU A 83 -4.57 8.34 -1.09
C LEU A 83 -6.09 8.16 -1.10
N ILE A 84 -6.59 7.30 -0.21
CA ILE A 84 -8.03 7.09 -0.09
C ILE A 84 -8.59 8.17 0.86
N PRO A 85 -9.43 9.10 0.36
CA PRO A 85 -9.95 10.20 1.15
C PRO A 85 -10.93 9.70 2.21
N ASN A 86 -11.23 10.55 3.19
CA ASN A 86 -12.21 10.31 4.26
C ASN A 86 -11.90 9.09 5.16
N THR A 87 -10.73 8.47 5.01
CA THR A 87 -10.19 7.58 6.02
C THR A 87 -9.70 8.42 7.21
N PRO A 88 -9.89 7.96 8.46
CA PRO A 88 -9.35 8.65 9.63
C PRO A 88 -7.84 8.91 9.58
N PHE A 89 -7.09 8.07 8.86
CA PHE A 89 -5.66 8.19 8.66
C PHE A 89 -5.33 8.00 7.17
N ALA A 90 -5.28 9.09 6.41
CA ALA A 90 -5.11 9.05 4.95
C ALA A 90 -3.81 8.35 4.52
N GLU A 91 -2.71 8.55 5.24
CA GLU A 91 -1.43 7.89 4.97
C GLU A 91 -1.46 6.37 5.19
N LYS A 92 -2.53 5.85 5.80
CA LYS A 92 -2.71 4.43 6.07
C LYS A 92 -3.52 3.73 4.99
N ALA A 93 -3.94 4.41 3.94
CA ALA A 93 -4.73 3.83 2.86
C ALA A 93 -4.26 4.34 1.49
N LEU A 94 -3.87 3.40 0.62
CA LEU A 94 -3.33 3.67 -0.71
C LEU A 94 -4.03 2.78 -1.72
N ALA A 95 -4.37 3.35 -2.87
CA ALA A 95 -4.80 2.60 -4.03
C ALA A 95 -3.93 2.93 -5.25
N THR A 96 -3.76 1.95 -6.13
CA THR A 96 -3.01 2.10 -7.37
C THR A 96 -3.73 1.47 -8.54
N GLU A 97 -3.67 2.14 -9.68
CA GLU A 97 -4.00 1.58 -10.97
C GLU A 97 -2.78 0.85 -11.52
N ILE A 98 -2.88 -0.46 -11.68
CA ILE A 98 -1.80 -1.34 -12.14
C ILE A 98 -2.16 -1.84 -13.55
N ILE A 99 -1.24 -1.73 -14.48
CA ILE A 99 -1.40 -2.24 -15.86
C ILE A 99 -0.60 -3.53 -16.02
N ASP A 100 -1.23 -4.57 -16.58
CA ASP A 100 -0.57 -5.76 -17.14
C ASP A 100 -0.92 -5.85 -18.63
N ARG A 101 0.01 -5.48 -19.50
CA ARG A 101 -0.21 -5.38 -20.96
C ARG A 101 -1.38 -4.44 -21.26
N ASP A 102 -2.55 -4.98 -21.62
CA ASP A 102 -3.76 -4.23 -21.95
C ASP A 102 -4.83 -4.28 -20.85
N THR A 103 -4.55 -4.92 -19.72
CA THR A 103 -5.50 -5.04 -18.60
C THR A 103 -5.17 -4.06 -17.49
N LEU A 104 -6.16 -3.28 -17.08
CA LEU A 104 -6.08 -2.38 -15.93
C LEU A 104 -6.69 -3.05 -14.68
N PHE A 105 -5.96 -3.03 -13.58
CA PHE A 105 -6.40 -3.50 -12.27
C PHE A 105 -6.35 -2.36 -11.26
N LEU A 106 -7.30 -2.37 -10.32
CA LEU A 106 -7.26 -1.51 -9.15
C LEU A 106 -6.81 -2.34 -7.94
N LEU A 107 -5.68 -1.97 -7.34
CA LEU A 107 -5.19 -2.58 -6.10
C LEU A 107 -5.26 -1.55 -4.99
N GLY A 108 -5.94 -1.89 -3.89
CA GLY A 108 -5.96 -1.10 -2.67
C GLY A 108 -5.23 -1.81 -1.53
N THR A 109 -4.59 -1.04 -0.66
CA THR A 109 -3.99 -1.50 0.59
C THR A 109 -4.31 -0.54 1.73
N ALA A 110 -4.62 -1.06 2.91
CA ALA A 110 -4.83 -0.24 4.09
C ALA A 110 -4.31 -0.87 5.38
N ASP A 111 -3.76 -0.04 6.26
CA ASP A 111 -3.36 -0.33 7.64
C ASP A 111 -4.48 0.15 8.57
N ILE A 112 -5.50 -0.69 8.73
CA ILE A 112 -6.72 -0.35 9.48
C ILE A 112 -6.43 -0.40 10.99
N PRO A 113 -6.79 0.65 11.77
CA PRO A 113 -6.66 0.66 13.22
C PRO A 113 -7.27 -0.58 13.88
N ASN A 114 -6.60 -1.11 14.89
CA ASN A 114 -7.00 -2.30 15.63
C ASN A 114 -7.05 -2.02 17.15
N GLY A 115 -7.87 -2.79 17.87
CA GLY A 115 -8.12 -2.59 19.31
C GLY A 115 -9.54 -2.08 19.59
N GLU A 116 -10.02 -2.26 20.82
CA GLU A 116 -11.39 -1.89 21.22
C GLU A 116 -11.64 -0.38 21.10
N ASP A 117 -10.64 0.43 21.47
CA ASP A 117 -10.69 1.90 21.41
C ASP A 117 -10.84 2.45 19.97
N TYR A 118 -10.59 1.61 18.97
CA TYR A 118 -10.60 2.01 17.56
C TYR A 118 -11.82 1.49 16.80
N ARG A 119 -12.84 0.94 17.48
CA ARG A 119 -13.98 0.30 16.80
C ARG A 119 -14.65 1.20 15.76
N GLU A 120 -14.94 2.44 16.13
CA GLU A 120 -15.57 3.42 15.24
C GLU A 120 -14.64 3.84 14.10
N LEU A 121 -13.36 4.10 14.42
CA LEU A 121 -12.35 4.47 13.44
C LEU A 121 -12.09 3.35 12.44
N LYS A 122 -12.12 2.10 12.88
CA LYS A 122 -12.02 0.91 12.03
C LYS A 122 -13.19 0.82 11.07
N ALA A 123 -14.43 0.98 11.58
CA ALA A 123 -15.63 0.97 10.74
C ALA A 123 -15.60 2.11 9.70
N ALA A 124 -15.25 3.32 10.13
CA ALA A 124 -15.10 4.48 9.24
C ALA A 124 -14.02 4.26 8.16
N SER A 125 -12.86 3.70 8.54
CA SER A 125 -11.77 3.40 7.61
C SER A 125 -12.20 2.38 6.55
N LEU A 126 -12.86 1.29 6.97
CA LEU A 126 -13.35 0.27 6.05
C LEU A 126 -14.44 0.80 5.13
N LEU A 127 -15.37 1.62 5.64
CA LEU A 127 -16.43 2.23 4.84
C LEU A 127 -15.86 3.19 3.78
N ALA A 128 -14.94 4.08 4.17
CA ALA A 128 -14.31 5.00 3.23
C ALA A 128 -13.54 4.24 2.13
N PHE A 129 -12.84 3.17 2.51
CA PHE A 129 -12.10 2.32 1.58
C PHE A 129 -13.02 1.62 0.58
N THR A 130 -14.09 0.97 1.04
CA THR A 130 -15.02 0.26 0.17
C THR A 130 -15.81 1.20 -0.73
N GLN A 131 -16.23 2.35 -0.21
CA GLN A 131 -16.92 3.38 -0.98
C GLN A 131 -16.04 3.92 -2.12
N TRP A 132 -14.79 4.26 -1.83
CA TRP A 132 -13.86 4.74 -2.85
C TRP A 132 -13.61 3.70 -3.95
N MET A 133 -13.43 2.43 -3.57
CA MET A 133 -13.24 1.33 -4.53
C MET A 133 -14.48 1.14 -5.42
N LYS A 134 -15.68 1.32 -4.87
CA LYS A 134 -16.95 1.26 -5.62
C LYS A 134 -17.04 2.39 -6.64
N GLU A 135 -16.83 3.64 -6.21
CA GLU A 135 -16.90 4.83 -7.07
C GLU A 135 -15.89 4.76 -8.23
N LYS A 136 -14.66 4.29 -7.95
CA LYS A 136 -13.64 4.12 -8.98
C LYS A 136 -13.98 3.06 -10.01
N LYS A 137 -14.58 1.95 -9.57
CA LYS A 137 -15.05 0.90 -10.48
C LYS A 137 -16.16 1.41 -11.40
N GLU A 138 -17.09 2.20 -10.87
CA GLU A 138 -18.18 2.79 -11.66
C GLU A 138 -17.66 3.79 -12.70
N TYR A 139 -16.60 4.56 -12.41
CA TYR A 139 -15.99 5.50 -13.36
C TYR A 139 -15.25 4.84 -14.53
N GLN A 140 -14.93 3.54 -14.42
CA GLN A 140 -14.19 2.79 -15.45
C GLN A 140 -15.11 2.01 -16.41
N ASN A 141 -16.43 1.99 -16.18
CA ASN A 141 -17.43 1.37 -17.07
C ASN A 141 -18.25 2.46 -17.79
#